data_AF-A0A150WCQ6-F1
#
_entry.id   AF-A0A150WCQ6-F1
#
_cell.length_a   1.000
_cell.length_b   1.000
_cell.length_c   1.000
_cell.angle_alpha   90.00
_cell.angle_beta   90.00
_cell.angle_gamma   90.00
#
_symmetry.space_group_name_H-M   'P 1'
#
loop_
_entity.id
_entity.type
_entity.pdbx_description
1 polymer ?
#
loop_
_entity_poly.entity_id
_entity_poly.type
_entity_poly.pdbx_seq_one_letter_code
_entity_poly.pdbx_strand_id
1 'polypeptide(L)'
;MTEADVQSIALFFYFALLDDQKAIEASSQALALGRARKQRNPDLKNSVAIVTATKTVWDRYKSRVARGRPNTSVESGWLIPDGTDLGPWREFQKSASEDELLTVIWSKILKLEDDDISEGLGITQGTIRYRLGRALRKLGSMTQAVGKLKHGTGK
;
A
#
# COMPACT_ATOMS: atom_id res chain seq x y z
N MET A 1 17.30 -9.93 1.59
CA MET A 1 16.48 -8.71 1.59
C MET A 1 17.34 -7.57 2.07
N THR A 2 17.30 -6.44 1.37
CA THR A 2 18.08 -5.24 1.62
C THR A 2 17.34 -4.27 2.55
N GLU A 3 17.98 -3.16 2.92
CA GLU A 3 17.32 -2.06 3.62
C GLU A 3 16.17 -1.45 2.80
N ALA A 4 16.34 -1.32 1.48
CA ALA A 4 15.28 -0.86 0.58
C ALA A 4 14.04 -1.77 0.59
N ASP A 5 14.23 -3.09 0.75
CA ASP A 5 13.12 -4.04 0.89
C ASP A 5 12.37 -3.82 2.22
N VAL A 6 13.10 -3.52 3.30
CA VAL A 6 12.50 -3.23 4.61
C VAL A 6 11.68 -1.95 4.54
N GLN A 7 12.24 -0.90 3.93
CA GLN A 7 11.52 0.36 3.69
C GLN A 7 10.26 0.14 2.84
N SER A 8 10.34 -0.69 1.80
CA SER A 8 9.19 -1.00 0.95
C SER A 8 8.07 -1.69 1.72
N ILE A 9 8.40 -2.64 2.61
CA ILE A 9 7.43 -3.30 3.48
C ILE A 9 6.83 -2.32 4.49
N ALA A 10 7.63 -1.40 5.04
CA ALA A 10 7.15 -0.34 5.94
C ALA A 10 6.15 0.59 5.24
N LEU A 11 6.52 1.09 4.05
CA LEU A 11 5.65 1.94 3.23
C LEU A 11 4.35 1.21 2.84
N PHE A 12 4.42 -0.07 2.52
CA PHE A 12 3.23 -0.86 2.20
C PHE A 12 2.21 -0.79 3.32
N PHE A 13 2.59 -1.15 4.54
CA PHE A 13 1.66 -1.20 5.67
C PHE A 13 1.27 0.18 6.18
N TYR A 14 2.15 1.17 6.08
CA TYR A 14 1.80 2.55 6.37
C TYR A 14 0.59 3.00 5.52
N PHE A 15 0.67 2.86 4.20
CA PHE A 15 -0.41 3.29 3.30
C PHE A 15 -1.63 2.35 3.32
N ALA A 16 -1.43 1.06 3.59
CA ALA A 16 -2.51 0.09 3.65
C ALA A 16 -3.35 0.20 4.93
N LEU A 17 -2.74 0.60 6.06
CA LEU A 17 -3.40 0.62 7.37
C LEU A 17 -3.73 2.03 7.86
N LEU A 18 -2.87 3.02 7.58
CA LEU A 18 -2.89 4.35 8.21
C LEU A 18 -2.92 4.28 9.74
N ASP A 19 -2.30 3.26 10.32
CA ASP A 19 -2.22 3.00 11.75
C ASP A 19 -0.77 2.64 12.06
N ASP A 20 -0.07 3.51 12.79
CA ASP A 20 1.39 3.45 12.97
C ASP A 20 1.82 2.17 13.71
N GLN A 21 1.17 1.87 14.83
CA GLN A 21 1.45 0.70 15.65
C GLN A 21 1.19 -0.58 14.86
N LYS A 22 0.02 -0.70 14.20
CA LYS A 22 -0.29 -1.88 13.38
C LYS A 22 0.63 -2.00 12.17
N ALA A 23 1.05 -0.88 11.59
CA ALA A 23 1.99 -0.89 10.48
C ALA A 23 3.34 -1.48 10.90
N ILE A 24 3.90 -1.04 12.03
CA ILE A 24 5.17 -1.57 12.56
C ILE A 24 5.07 -3.09 12.82
N GLU A 25 4.00 -3.53 13.48
CA GLU A 25 3.78 -4.95 13.76
C GLU A 25 3.66 -5.79 12.47
N ALA A 26 2.82 -5.33 11.54
CA ALA A 26 2.59 -6.03 10.27
C ALA A 26 3.86 -6.05 9.40
N SER A 27 4.60 -4.95 9.35
CA SER A 27 5.88 -4.87 8.64
C SER A 27 6.90 -5.84 9.20
N SER A 28 6.99 -5.97 10.54
CA SER A 28 7.90 -6.91 11.19
C SER A 28 7.56 -8.36 10.84
N GLN A 29 6.27 -8.73 10.86
CA GLN A 29 5.82 -10.07 10.47
C GLN A 29 6.06 -10.34 8.98
N ALA A 30 5.80 -9.38 8.11
CA ALA A 30 6.00 -9.53 6.68
C ALA A 30 7.49 -9.64 6.31
N LEU A 31 8.36 -8.89 6.99
CA LEU A 31 9.81 -9.00 6.81
C LEU A 31 10.33 -10.38 7.21
N ALA A 32 9.92 -10.89 8.37
CA ALA A 32 10.29 -12.24 8.81
C ALA A 32 9.82 -13.30 7.80
N LEU A 33 8.58 -13.16 7.31
CA LEU A 33 8.01 -14.09 6.34
C LEU A 33 8.70 -14.01 4.97
N GLY A 34 9.04 -12.81 4.49
CA GLY A 34 9.78 -12.61 3.24
C GLY A 34 11.18 -13.21 3.31
N ARG A 35 11.90 -12.99 4.43
CA ARG A 35 13.21 -13.60 4.70
C ARG A 35 13.14 -15.13 4.73
N ALA A 36 12.16 -15.69 5.41
CA ALA A 36 11.97 -17.14 5.47
C ALA A 36 11.71 -17.74 4.08
N ARG A 37 10.95 -17.06 3.22
CA ARG A 37 10.74 -17.50 1.83
C ARG A 37 12.03 -17.45 1.00
N LYS A 38 12.81 -16.37 1.12
CA LYS A 38 14.12 -16.26 0.46
C LYS A 38 15.13 -17.30 0.94
N GLN A 39 15.09 -17.70 2.21
CA GLN A 39 15.92 -18.80 2.71
C GLN A 39 15.55 -20.15 2.10
N ARG A 40 14.25 -20.39 1.87
CA ARG A 40 13.76 -21.64 1.25
C ARG A 40 13.95 -21.67 -0.27
N ASN A 41 13.88 -20.51 -0.92
CA ASN A 41 14.14 -20.35 -2.35
C ASN A 41 15.06 -19.13 -2.56
N PRO A 42 16.39 -19.34 -2.57
CA PRO A 42 17.36 -18.26 -2.77
C PRO A 42 17.21 -17.52 -4.09
N ASP A 43 16.71 -18.15 -5.15
CA ASP A 43 16.57 -17.56 -6.49
C ASP A 43 15.31 -16.70 -6.63
N LEU A 44 14.36 -16.79 -5.69
CA LEU A 44 13.15 -15.97 -5.68
C LEU A 44 13.50 -14.48 -5.67
N LYS A 45 12.95 -13.68 -6.58
CA LYS A 45 13.15 -12.23 -6.57
C LYS A 45 12.63 -11.60 -5.27
N ASN A 46 13.31 -10.57 -4.77
CA ASN A 46 12.90 -9.90 -3.53
C ASN A 46 11.52 -9.24 -3.67
N SER A 47 11.22 -8.64 -4.83
CA SER A 47 9.93 -8.03 -5.17
C SER A 47 8.77 -9.03 -5.05
N VAL A 48 8.93 -10.22 -5.62
CA VAL A 48 7.96 -11.33 -5.51
C VAL A 48 7.78 -11.73 -4.05
N ALA A 49 8.88 -11.89 -3.30
CA ALA A 49 8.82 -12.22 -1.88
C ALA A 49 8.08 -11.14 -1.05
N ILE A 50 8.28 -9.86 -1.37
CA ILE A 50 7.59 -8.72 -0.75
C ILE A 50 6.09 -8.79 -1.04
N VAL A 51 5.69 -8.97 -2.29
CA VAL A 51 4.27 -9.04 -2.69
C VAL A 51 3.56 -10.18 -1.95
N THR A 52 4.13 -11.39 -1.98
CA THR A 52 3.54 -12.53 -1.29
C THR A 52 3.51 -12.33 0.23
N ALA A 53 4.57 -11.80 0.84
CA ALA A 53 4.62 -11.58 2.29
C ALA A 53 3.64 -10.50 2.76
N THR A 54 3.62 -9.36 2.08
CA THR A 54 2.71 -8.25 2.40
C THR A 54 1.25 -8.65 2.21
N LYS A 55 0.90 -9.38 1.14
CA LYS A 55 -0.45 -9.93 0.95
C LYS A 55 -0.83 -10.92 2.06
N THR A 56 0.07 -11.87 2.38
CA THR A 56 -0.19 -12.89 3.41
C THR A 56 -0.50 -12.23 4.77
N VAL A 57 0.29 -11.22 5.16
CA VAL A 57 0.11 -10.53 6.44
C VAL A 57 -1.12 -9.62 6.40
N TRP A 58 -1.34 -8.90 5.29
CA TRP A 58 -2.55 -8.11 5.10
C TRP A 58 -3.83 -8.93 5.31
N ASP A 59 -3.89 -10.14 4.75
CA ASP A 59 -5.07 -11.01 4.89
C ASP A 59 -5.40 -11.39 6.34
N ARG A 60 -4.40 -11.37 7.23
CA ARG A 60 -4.59 -11.60 8.69
C ARG A 60 -5.03 -10.34 9.41
N TYR A 61 -4.57 -9.18 8.96
CA TYR A 61 -4.81 -7.89 9.62
C TYR A 61 -6.11 -7.23 9.17
N LYS A 62 -6.56 -7.47 7.93
CA LYS A 62 -7.64 -6.69 7.28
C LYS A 62 -8.97 -6.63 8.03
N SER A 63 -9.31 -7.64 8.82
CA SER A 63 -10.53 -7.64 9.65
C SER A 63 -10.46 -6.65 10.83
N ARG A 64 -9.26 -6.20 11.20
CA ARG A 64 -8.97 -5.32 12.35
C ARG A 64 -8.67 -3.87 11.91
N VAL A 65 -8.91 -3.54 10.65
CA VAL A 65 -8.58 -2.24 10.04
C VAL A 65 -9.82 -1.42 9.79
N ALA A 66 -9.92 -0.26 10.45
CA ALA A 66 -10.92 0.75 10.13
C ALA A 66 -10.44 1.59 8.94
N ARG A 67 -10.66 1.11 7.71
CA ARG A 67 -10.17 1.78 6.49
C ARG A 67 -10.62 3.24 6.42
N GLY A 68 -9.68 4.12 6.06
CA GLY A 68 -9.88 5.57 5.92
C GLY A 68 -9.89 6.36 7.22
N ARG A 69 -9.65 5.71 8.37
CA ARG A 69 -9.49 6.36 9.68
C ARG A 69 -8.03 6.27 10.10
N PRO A 70 -7.25 7.34 9.94
CA PRO A 70 -5.87 7.33 10.42
C PRO A 70 -5.85 7.22 11.94
N ASN A 71 -4.97 6.38 12.44
CA ASN A 71 -4.61 6.27 13.85
C ASN A 71 -3.08 6.41 13.93
N THR A 72 -2.60 7.62 13.68
CA THR A 72 -1.17 7.95 13.65
C THR A 72 -0.87 8.91 14.79
N SER A 73 0.04 8.53 15.68
CA SER A 73 0.58 9.40 16.73
C SER A 73 1.75 10.24 16.21
N VAL A 74 2.02 11.39 16.84
CA VAL A 74 3.21 12.21 16.52
C VAL A 74 4.49 11.51 17.02
N GLU A 75 4.38 10.68 18.05
CA GLU A 75 5.50 9.99 18.71
C GLU A 75 6.06 8.82 17.90
N SER A 76 5.32 8.30 16.93
CA SER A 76 5.75 7.14 16.11
C SER A 76 6.76 7.49 15.01
N GLY A 77 7.21 8.76 14.94
CA GLY A 77 8.20 9.22 13.97
C GLY A 77 7.66 9.40 12.54
N TRP A 78 6.37 9.14 12.31
CA TRP A 78 5.71 9.33 11.02
C TRP A 78 5.21 10.76 10.87
N LEU A 79 6.11 11.67 10.50
CA LEU A 79 5.76 13.06 10.22
C LEU A 79 5.28 13.21 8.78
N ILE A 80 3.98 13.44 8.61
CA ILE A 80 3.41 13.85 7.31
C ILE A 80 3.90 15.28 7.05
N PRO A 81 4.59 15.57 5.92
CA PRO A 81 5.08 16.91 5.64
C PRO A 81 3.93 17.92 5.60
N ASP A 82 4.17 19.10 6.17
CA ASP A 82 3.20 20.20 6.17
C ASP A 82 2.69 20.49 4.76
N GLY A 83 1.37 20.62 4.62
CA GLY A 83 0.71 20.83 3.34
C GLY A 83 0.39 19.56 2.53
N THR A 84 0.79 18.37 3.00
CA THR A 84 0.40 17.09 2.36
C THR A 84 -1.02 16.70 2.75
N ASP A 85 -1.95 16.81 1.79
CA ASP A 85 -3.33 16.38 1.99
C ASP A 85 -3.50 14.88 1.75
N LEU A 86 -3.66 14.11 2.83
CA LEU A 86 -4.01 12.69 2.77
C LEU A 86 -5.52 12.44 2.59
N GLY A 87 -6.36 13.48 2.52
CA GLY A 87 -7.81 13.39 2.31
C GLY A 87 -8.20 12.49 1.14
N PRO A 88 -7.67 12.71 -0.08
CA PRO A 88 -7.93 11.84 -1.22
C PRO A 88 -7.53 10.38 -0.98
N TRP A 89 -6.38 10.14 -0.32
CA TRP A 89 -5.93 8.78 -0.01
C TRP A 89 -6.85 8.09 1.00
N ARG A 90 -7.26 8.80 2.05
CA ARG A 90 -8.20 8.31 3.06
C ARG A 90 -9.54 7.92 2.42
N GLU A 91 -10.06 8.77 1.53
CA GLU A 91 -11.33 8.51 0.85
C GLU A 91 -11.23 7.36 -0.16
N PHE A 92 -10.09 7.25 -0.83
CA PHE A 92 -9.78 6.11 -1.67
C PHE A 92 -9.74 4.81 -0.86
N GLN A 93 -9.06 4.79 0.29
CA GLN A 93 -8.95 3.60 1.13
C GLN A 93 -10.32 3.09 1.62
N LYS A 94 -11.30 3.99 1.87
CA LYS A 94 -12.67 3.62 2.26
C LYS A 94 -13.44 2.92 1.16
N SER A 95 -13.33 3.43 -0.07
CA SER A 95 -14.20 3.07 -1.19
C SER A 95 -13.57 2.10 -2.19
N ALA A 96 -12.24 1.96 -2.19
CA ALA A 96 -11.52 0.99 -3.00
C ALA A 96 -11.82 -0.45 -2.55
N SER A 97 -11.83 -1.39 -3.50
CA SER A 97 -11.70 -2.79 -3.12
C SER A 97 -10.31 -3.05 -2.53
N GLU A 98 -10.17 -4.15 -1.80
CA GLU A 98 -8.86 -4.58 -1.29
C GLU A 98 -7.84 -4.70 -2.43
N ASP A 99 -8.22 -5.40 -3.50
CA ASP A 99 -7.38 -5.58 -4.68
C ASP A 99 -6.99 -4.25 -5.33
N GLU A 100 -7.92 -3.29 -5.44
CA GLU A 100 -7.65 -1.95 -5.97
C GLU A 100 -6.61 -1.22 -5.10
N LEU A 101 -6.77 -1.25 -3.77
CA LEU A 101 -5.86 -0.60 -2.82
C LEU A 101 -4.45 -1.20 -2.89
N LEU A 102 -4.34 -2.53 -2.73
CA LEU A 102 -3.03 -3.18 -2.66
C LEU A 102 -2.27 -3.07 -3.98
N THR A 103 -2.96 -3.20 -5.12
CA THR A 103 -2.34 -3.03 -6.44
C THR A 103 -1.80 -1.62 -6.65
N VAL A 104 -2.48 -0.57 -6.16
CA VAL A 104 -1.93 0.80 -6.22
C VAL A 104 -0.67 0.92 -5.37
N ILE A 105 -0.67 0.37 -4.16
CA ILE A 105 0.50 0.44 -3.28
C ILE A 105 1.70 -0.25 -3.91
N TRP A 106 1.56 -1.51 -4.36
CA TRP A 106 2.67 -2.23 -5.00
C TRP A 106 3.18 -1.52 -6.27
N SER A 107 2.27 -1.10 -7.16
CA SER A 107 2.67 -0.55 -8.47
C SER A 107 3.14 0.90 -8.39
N LYS A 108 2.50 1.76 -7.59
CA LYS A 108 2.76 3.21 -7.62
C LYS A 108 3.55 3.74 -6.45
N ILE A 109 3.45 3.10 -5.28
CA ILE A 109 4.22 3.51 -4.10
C ILE A 109 5.53 2.75 -4.06
N LEU A 110 5.48 1.41 -4.17
CA LEU A 110 6.67 0.57 -4.12
C LEU A 110 7.36 0.43 -5.48
N LYS A 111 6.70 0.84 -6.57
CA LYS A 111 7.22 0.78 -7.95
C LYS A 111 7.67 -0.62 -8.36
N LEU A 112 6.92 -1.64 -7.93
CA LEU A 112 7.15 -3.01 -8.36
C LEU A 112 6.59 -3.23 -9.77
N GLU A 113 7.30 -4.03 -10.56
CA GLU A 113 6.91 -4.36 -11.92
C GLU A 113 5.67 -5.29 -11.95
N ASP A 114 4.89 -5.19 -13.02
CA ASP A 114 3.66 -5.97 -13.20
C ASP A 114 3.93 -7.48 -13.15
N ASP A 115 5.07 -7.94 -13.69
CA ASP A 115 5.47 -9.35 -13.69
C ASP A 115 5.66 -9.88 -12.26
N ASP A 116 6.41 -9.15 -11.43
CA ASP A 116 6.69 -9.53 -10.06
C ASP A 116 5.44 -9.51 -9.17
N ILE A 117 4.55 -8.52 -9.37
CA ILE A 117 3.26 -8.48 -8.67
C ILE A 117 2.39 -9.66 -9.12
N SER A 118 2.36 -9.95 -10.41
CA SER A 118 1.57 -11.05 -10.97
C SER A 118 2.04 -12.41 -10.45
N GLU A 119 3.36 -12.62 -10.40
CA GLU A 119 3.98 -13.83 -9.87
C GLU A 119 3.70 -13.98 -8.37
N GLY A 120 3.89 -12.91 -7.59
CA GLY A 120 3.70 -12.95 -6.14
C GLY A 120 2.26 -13.20 -5.70
N LEU A 121 1.29 -12.90 -6.56
CA LEU A 121 -0.15 -13.10 -6.33
C LEU A 121 -0.73 -14.33 -7.05
N GLY A 122 0.01 -14.95 -7.98
CA GLY A 122 -0.50 -16.06 -8.80
C GLY A 122 -1.64 -15.66 -9.74
N ILE A 123 -1.60 -14.46 -10.32
CA ILE A 123 -2.62 -13.95 -11.25
C ILE A 123 -1.97 -13.39 -12.52
N THR A 124 -2.76 -13.10 -13.55
CA THR A 124 -2.21 -12.55 -14.79
C THR A 124 -1.83 -11.06 -14.65
N GLN A 125 -0.82 -10.61 -15.40
CA GLN A 125 -0.51 -9.17 -15.49
C GLN A 125 -1.69 -8.35 -16.02
N GLY A 126 -2.54 -8.93 -16.89
CA GLY A 126 -3.77 -8.28 -17.35
C GLY A 126 -4.72 -7.95 -16.19
N THR A 127 -4.82 -8.83 -15.20
CA THR A 127 -5.57 -8.59 -13.97
C THR A 127 -4.97 -7.44 -13.15
N ILE A 128 -3.64 -7.36 -13.06
CA ILE A 128 -2.94 -6.23 -12.39
C ILE A 128 -3.27 -4.91 -13.08
N ARG A 129 -3.09 -4.83 -14.40
CA ARG A 129 -3.38 -3.61 -15.18
C ARG A 129 -4.84 -3.19 -15.08
N TYR A 130 -5.76 -4.14 -15.11
CA TYR A 130 -7.20 -3.86 -14.93
C TYR A 130 -7.50 -3.27 -13.55
N ARG A 131 -7.01 -3.91 -12.47
CA ARG A 131 -7.18 -3.44 -11.08
C ARG A 131 -6.58 -2.04 -10.90
N LEU A 132 -5.36 -1.84 -11.38
CA LEU A 132 -4.66 -0.58 -11.33
C LEU A 132 -5.42 0.52 -12.10
N GLY A 133 -5.84 0.25 -13.33
CA GLY A 133 -6.56 1.23 -14.15
C GLY A 133 -7.91 1.65 -13.57
N ARG A 134 -8.60 0.74 -12.86
CA ARG A 134 -9.81 1.08 -12.08
C ARG A 134 -9.48 1.93 -10.86
N ALA A 135 -8.48 1.50 -10.10
CA ALA A 135 -8.07 2.16 -8.87
C ALA A 135 -7.60 3.60 -9.12
N LEU A 136 -6.78 3.82 -10.16
CA LEU A 136 -6.29 5.15 -10.53
C LEU A 136 -7.39 6.09 -11.01
N ARG A 137 -8.40 5.59 -11.74
CA ARG A 137 -9.58 6.39 -12.11
C ARG A 137 -10.37 6.85 -10.88
N LYS A 138 -10.54 5.95 -9.90
CA LYS A 138 -11.21 6.26 -8.63
C LYS A 138 -10.41 7.26 -7.79
N LEU A 139 -9.09 7.07 -7.67
CA LEU A 139 -8.24 8.01 -6.93
C LEU A 139 -8.19 9.39 -7.62
N GLY A 140 -8.12 9.41 -8.96
CA GLY A 140 -8.09 10.63 -9.75
C GLY A 140 -9.35 11.50 -9.62
N SER A 141 -10.54 10.89 -9.48
CA SER A 141 -11.76 11.67 -9.27
C SER A 141 -11.79 12.35 -7.88
N MET A 142 -11.16 11.73 -6.87
CA MET A 142 -11.07 12.28 -5.52
C MET A 142 -10.09 13.44 -5.43
N THR A 143 -8.98 13.39 -6.17
CA THR A 143 -8.00 14.49 -6.19
C THR A 143 -8.51 15.71 -6.98
N GLN A 144 -9.29 15.49 -8.04
CA GLN A 144 -9.92 16.57 -8.81
C GLN A 144 -11.02 17.30 -8.02
N ALA A 145 -11.74 16.61 -7.14
CA ALA A 145 -12.72 17.24 -6.25
C ALA A 145 -12.08 18.23 -5.26
N VAL A 146 -10.88 17.91 -4.75
CA VAL A 146 -10.10 18.81 -3.88
C VAL A 146 -9.59 20.04 -4.65
N GLY A 147 -9.19 19.89 -5.91
CA GLY A 147 -8.76 21.00 -6.77
C GLY A 147 -9.86 22.04 -7.04
N LYS A 148 -11.12 21.61 -7.19
CA LYS A 148 -12.26 22.52 -7.42
C LYS A 148 -12.62 23.34 -6.18
N LEU A 149 -12.45 22.80 -4.97
CA LEU A 149 -12.70 23.52 -3.72
C LEU A 149 -11.67 24.64 -3.46
N LYS A 150 -10.40 24.43 -3.85
CA LYS A 150 -9.34 25.46 -3.72
C LYS A 150 -9.51 26.65 -4.68
N HIS A 151 -10.18 26.47 -5.81
CA HIS A 151 -10.47 27.56 -6.76
C HIS A 151 -11.88 28.16 -6.63
N GLY A 152 -12.68 27.69 -5.67
CA GLY A 152 -14.07 28.15 -5.45
C GLY A 152 -14.26 29.25 -4.41
N THR A 153 -13.19 29.74 -3.76
CA THR A 153 -13.24 30.89 -2.85
C THR A 153 -12.64 32.13 -3.52
N GLY A 154 -13.29 32.54 -4.60
CA GLY A 154 -12.82 33.64 -5.44
C GLY A 154 -13.95 34.29 -6.22
N LYS A 155 -14.97 34.76 -5.49
CA LYS A 155 -16.00 35.79 -5.77
C LYS A 155 -17.39 35.35 -5.33
#